data_AF-A0A7S1HXK6-F1
#
_entry.id   AF-A0A7S1HXK6-F1
#
_cell.length_a   1.000
_cell.length_b   1.000
_cell.length_c   1.000
_cell.angle_alpha   90.00
_cell.angle_beta   90.00
_cell.angle_gamma   90.00
#
_symmetry.space_group_name_H-M   'P 1'
#
loop_
_entity.id
_entity.type
_entity.pdbx_description
1 polymer ?
#
loop_
_entity_poly.entity_id
_entity_poly.type
_entity_poly.pdbx_seq_one_letter_code
_entity_poly.pdbx_strand_id
1 'polypeptide(L)'
;LSTSKEGSNSFTPHRESVLTWLLKEKLTGNCRTIMLATISPYPKHLEATLSTLQFAVGAKRIQCRPMPSGLVGDTVQTVRQILDNISKLKKAQDDILRILHFRYKQEKKENQEKNGLASAKRRRASRHGTLDGVSDPRQRVAASSVNASQGQATEAQRRRSRV
;
A
#
# COMPACT_ATOMS: atom_id res chain seq x y z
N LEU A 1 -2.46 -18.65 36.10
CA LEU A 1 -2.00 -18.69 34.69
C LEU A 1 -2.21 -20.09 34.14
N SER A 2 -3.16 -20.27 33.22
CA SER A 2 -3.21 -21.45 32.35
C SER A 2 -3.78 -20.98 31.01
N THR A 3 -2.88 -20.58 30.13
CA THR A 3 -3.21 -20.17 28.77
C THR A 3 -3.79 -21.36 28.03
N SER A 4 -4.97 -21.12 27.45
CA SER A 4 -5.65 -22.00 26.51
C SER A 4 -4.69 -22.47 25.43
N LYS A 5 -4.49 -23.79 25.37
CA LYS A 5 -3.76 -24.46 24.31
C LYS A 5 -4.66 -24.42 23.06
N GLU A 6 -4.58 -23.33 22.29
CA GLU A 6 -5.02 -23.36 20.89
C GLU A 6 -4.24 -24.49 20.22
N GLY A 7 -4.96 -25.56 19.88
CA GLY A 7 -4.39 -26.73 19.25
C GLY A 7 -3.61 -26.30 18.02
N SER A 8 -2.31 -26.60 18.05
CA SER A 8 -1.36 -26.48 16.96
C SER A 8 -2.03 -26.44 15.60
N ASN A 9 -1.93 -25.30 14.92
CA ASN A 9 -2.08 -25.21 13.47
C ASN A 9 -0.95 -26.08 12.88
N SER A 10 -1.17 -27.39 12.83
CA SER A 10 -0.23 -28.36 12.28
C SER A 10 -0.02 -27.95 10.83
N PHE A 11 1.20 -27.51 10.51
CA PHE A 11 1.59 -27.11 9.17
C PHE A 11 1.44 -28.32 8.25
N THR A 12 0.32 -28.39 7.53
CA THR A 12 0.15 -29.41 6.49
C THR A 12 0.77 -28.86 5.20
N PRO A 13 1.83 -29.50 4.67
CA PRO A 13 2.61 -28.98 3.54
C PRO A 13 1.87 -29.17 2.21
N HIS A 14 0.71 -28.54 2.05
CA HIS A 14 -0.05 -28.49 0.79
C HIS A 14 0.63 -27.66 -0.32
N ARG A 15 1.85 -27.17 -0.08
CA ARG A 15 2.60 -26.28 -0.98
C ARG A 15 3.78 -26.98 -1.64
N GLU A 16 4.14 -28.18 -1.18
CA GLU A 16 5.30 -28.92 -1.68
C GLU A 16 5.05 -29.53 -3.07
N SER A 17 3.78 -29.67 -3.49
CA SER A 17 3.43 -30.04 -4.86
C SER A 17 2.21 -29.27 -5.37
N VAL A 18 2.18 -29.02 -6.68
CA VAL A 18 1.03 -28.41 -7.37
C VAL A 18 -0.24 -29.25 -7.15
N LEU A 19 -0.12 -30.57 -7.15
CA LEU A 19 -1.25 -31.48 -6.93
C LEU A 19 -1.87 -31.27 -5.55
N THR A 20 -1.07 -31.28 -4.48
CA THR A 20 -1.58 -31.09 -3.11
C THR A 20 -2.08 -29.68 -2.87
N TRP A 21 -1.58 -28.70 -3.61
CA TRP A 21 -2.09 -27.33 -3.58
C TRP A 21 -3.49 -27.20 -4.18
N LEU A 22 -3.70 -27.79 -5.37
CA LEU A 22 -5.01 -27.83 -6.01
C LEU A 22 -6.03 -28.63 -5.18
N LEU A 23 -5.57 -29.70 -4.53
CA LEU A 23 -6.42 -30.55 -3.69
C LEU A 23 -6.60 -30.05 -2.25
N LYS A 24 -5.95 -28.94 -1.85
CA LYS A 24 -6.00 -28.42 -0.49
C LYS A 24 -7.43 -28.25 0.03
N GLU A 25 -8.30 -27.62 -0.77
CA GLU A 25 -9.70 -27.42 -0.40
C GLU A 25 -10.52 -28.72 -0.42
N LYS A 26 -10.09 -29.72 -1.20
CA LYS A 26 -10.77 -31.02 -1.29
C LYS A 26 -10.39 -31.94 -0.14
N LEU A 27 -9.19 -31.80 0.43
CA LEU A 27 -8.73 -32.59 1.56
C LEU A 27 -9.11 -31.98 2.91
N THR A 28 -9.19 -30.65 3.03
CA THR A 28 -9.41 -30.01 4.34
C THR A 28 -10.57 -28.99 4.35
N GLY A 29 -11.27 -28.82 3.23
CA GLY A 29 -12.29 -27.77 3.05
C GLY A 29 -13.71 -28.28 2.80
N ASN A 30 -14.50 -27.45 2.11
CA ASN A 30 -15.89 -27.73 1.75
C ASN A 30 -15.96 -28.70 0.55
N CYS A 31 -15.77 -29.98 0.81
CA CYS A 31 -15.93 -31.02 -0.20
C CYS A 31 -16.33 -32.37 0.40
N ARG A 32 -17.04 -33.18 -0.40
CA ARG A 32 -17.21 -34.61 -0.14
C ARG A 32 -16.20 -35.34 -1.01
N THR A 33 -15.16 -35.88 -0.39
CA THR A 33 -14.03 -36.50 -1.08
C THR A 33 -14.06 -38.00 -0.88
N ILE A 34 -13.87 -38.74 -1.97
CA ILE A 34 -13.76 -40.20 -1.97
C ILE A 34 -12.40 -40.54 -2.56
N MET A 35 -11.66 -41.41 -1.88
CA MET A 35 -10.41 -41.97 -2.38
C MET A 35 -10.65 -43.42 -2.80
N LEU A 36 -10.24 -43.75 -4.03
CA LEU A 36 -10.24 -45.12 -4.54
C LEU A 36 -8.82 -45.66 -4.52
N ALA A 37 -8.60 -46.71 -3.73
CA ALA A 37 -7.33 -47.43 -3.67
C ALA A 37 -7.37 -48.61 -4.63
N THR A 38 -6.64 -48.53 -5.74
CA THR A 38 -6.47 -49.65 -6.67
C THR A 38 -5.28 -50.50 -6.25
N ILE A 39 -5.51 -51.80 -6.10
CA ILE A 39 -4.49 -52.74 -5.63
C ILE A 39 -4.36 -53.92 -6.58
N SER A 40 -3.19 -54.52 -6.58
CA SER A 40 -2.91 -55.73 -7.34
C SER A 40 -2.94 -56.95 -6.41
N PRO A 41 -3.67 -58.03 -6.75
CA PRO A 41 -3.77 -59.21 -5.91
C PRO A 41 -2.56 -60.15 -6.02
N TYR A 42 -1.61 -59.89 -6.94
CA TYR A 42 -0.47 -60.78 -7.15
C TYR A 42 0.57 -60.67 -6.01
N PRO A 43 1.15 -61.79 -5.54
CA PRO A 43 2.11 -61.78 -4.43
C PRO A 43 3.35 -60.92 -4.67
N LYS A 44 3.77 -60.78 -5.94
CA LYS A 44 4.90 -59.93 -6.33
C LYS A 44 4.70 -58.44 -6.02
N HIS A 45 3.46 -58.00 -5.80
CA HIS A 45 3.11 -56.60 -5.53
C HIS A 45 2.67 -56.36 -4.08
N LEU A 46 2.89 -57.31 -3.17
CA LEU A 46 2.39 -57.25 -1.80
C LEU A 46 2.90 -56.01 -1.04
N GLU A 47 4.16 -55.63 -1.22
CA GLU A 47 4.76 -54.43 -0.62
C GLU A 47 4.08 -53.13 -1.07
N ALA A 48 3.85 -52.99 -2.39
CA ALA A 48 3.17 -51.84 -2.96
C ALA A 48 1.69 -51.80 -2.54
N THR A 49 1.02 -52.96 -2.53
CA THR A 49 -0.38 -53.08 -2.07
C THR A 49 -0.51 -52.68 -0.60
N LEU A 50 0.40 -53.12 0.26
CA LEU A 50 0.43 -52.77 1.67
C LEU A 50 0.63 -51.26 1.86
N SER A 51 1.57 -50.66 1.12
CA SER A 51 1.81 -49.21 1.15
C SER A 51 0.57 -48.41 0.73
N THR A 52 -0.12 -48.83 -0.33
CA THR A 52 -1.38 -48.20 -0.79
C THR A 52 -2.48 -48.30 0.26
N LEU A 53 -2.64 -49.47 0.90
CA LEU A 53 -3.65 -49.67 1.94
C LEU A 53 -3.36 -48.84 3.20
N GLN A 54 -2.09 -48.76 3.63
CA GLN A 54 -1.69 -47.91 4.75
C GLN A 54 -2.00 -46.43 4.46
N PHE A 55 -1.68 -45.97 3.24
CA PHE A 55 -2.03 -44.62 2.82
C PHE A 55 -3.54 -44.39 2.82
N ALA A 56 -4.33 -45.33 2.29
CA ALA A 56 -5.79 -45.24 2.28
C ALA A 56 -6.39 -45.17 3.69
N VAL A 57 -5.84 -45.92 4.65
CA VAL A 57 -6.23 -45.84 6.07
C VAL A 57 -5.90 -44.49 6.67
N GLY A 58 -4.74 -43.91 6.31
CA GLY A 58 -4.39 -42.54 6.70
C GLY A 58 -5.34 -41.51 6.11
N ALA A 59 -5.62 -41.61 4.81
CA ALA A 59 -6.52 -40.73 4.09
C ALA A 59 -7.97 -40.77 4.63
N LYS A 60 -8.43 -41.93 5.10
CA LYS A 60 -9.74 -42.08 5.74
C LYS A 60 -9.89 -41.22 7.01
N ARG A 61 -8.79 -40.89 7.69
CA ARG A 61 -8.81 -40.05 8.92
C ARG A 61 -8.95 -38.56 8.63
N ILE A 62 -8.81 -38.16 7.37
CA ILE A 62 -8.94 -36.76 6.95
C ILE A 62 -10.40 -36.34 7.11
N GLN A 63 -10.63 -35.28 7.89
CA GLN A 63 -11.96 -34.77 8.16
C GLN A 63 -12.27 -33.59 7.23
N CYS A 64 -13.10 -33.82 6.22
CA CYS A 64 -13.67 -32.75 5.41
C CYS A 64 -14.88 -32.12 6.13
N ARG A 65 -15.11 -30.82 5.92
CA ARG A 65 -16.27 -30.10 6.45
C ARG A 65 -17.19 -29.67 5.32
N PRO A 66 -17.96 -30.60 4.71
CA PRO A 66 -18.89 -30.25 3.64
C PRO A 66 -20.03 -29.40 4.20
N MET A 67 -20.12 -28.16 3.71
CA MET A 67 -21.22 -27.25 4.00
C MET A 67 -22.19 -27.26 2.82
N PRO A 68 -23.51 -27.40 3.06
CA PRO A 68 -24.50 -27.30 2.00
C PRO A 68 -24.34 -25.98 1.25
N SER A 69 -24.40 -26.03 -0.08
CA SER A 69 -24.18 -24.86 -0.95
C SER A 69 -25.11 -23.68 -0.65
N GLY A 70 -26.24 -23.90 0.03
CA GLY A 70 -27.19 -22.84 0.43
C GLY A 70 -26.87 -22.18 1.79
N LEU A 71 -25.88 -22.65 2.52
CA LEU A 71 -25.51 -22.13 3.86
C LEU A 71 -24.12 -21.47 3.87
N VAL A 72 -23.33 -21.63 2.80
CA VAL A 72 -22.12 -20.84 2.58
C VAL A 72 -22.57 -19.39 2.41
N GLY A 73 -22.10 -18.51 3.29
CA GLY A 73 -22.41 -17.07 3.26
C GLY A 73 -22.44 -16.59 1.83
N ASP A 74 -23.65 -16.27 1.38
CA ASP A 74 -24.07 -16.21 -0.02
C ASP A 74 -22.95 -15.53 -0.83
N THR A 75 -22.43 -16.20 -1.87
CA THR A 75 -21.41 -15.58 -2.74
C THR A 75 -21.89 -14.20 -3.18
N VAL A 76 -23.20 -14.05 -3.33
CA VAL A 76 -23.88 -12.77 -3.56
C VAL A 76 -23.71 -11.78 -2.40
N GLN A 77 -23.85 -12.18 -1.14
CA GLN A 77 -23.57 -11.33 0.02
C GLN A 77 -22.11 -10.91 0.09
N THR A 78 -21.17 -11.82 -0.16
CA THR A 78 -19.73 -11.49 -0.16
C THR A 78 -19.39 -10.54 -1.31
N VAL A 79 -19.90 -10.80 -2.51
CA VAL A 79 -19.75 -9.91 -3.66
C VAL A 79 -20.38 -8.54 -3.38
N ARG A 80 -21.57 -8.50 -2.77
CA ARG A 80 -22.23 -7.26 -2.37
C ARG A 80 -21.40 -6.48 -1.36
N GLN A 81 -20.87 -7.15 -0.34
CA GLN A 81 -19.98 -6.54 0.65
C GLN A 81 -18.71 -5.95 -0.02
N ILE A 82 -18.12 -6.69 -0.95
CA ILE A 82 -16.95 -6.24 -1.72
C ILE A 82 -17.30 -5.01 -2.57
N LEU A 83 -18.42 -5.04 -3.30
CA LEU A 83 -18.88 -3.91 -4.10
C LEU A 83 -19.18 -2.68 -3.24
N ASP A 84 -19.80 -2.87 -2.08
CA ASP A 84 -20.06 -1.78 -1.13
C ASP A 84 -18.75 -1.18 -0.63
N ASN A 85 -17.76 -2.00 -0.29
CA ASN A 85 -16.44 -1.54 0.11
C ASN A 85 -15.73 -0.77 -1.02
N ILE A 86 -15.77 -1.28 -2.25
CA ILE A 86 -15.24 -0.57 -3.42
C ILE A 86 -15.93 0.78 -3.60
N SER A 87 -17.25 0.85 -3.43
CA SER A 87 -18.01 2.10 -3.56
C SER A 87 -17.60 3.13 -2.49
N LYS A 88 -17.38 2.69 -1.25
CA LYS A 88 -16.92 3.55 -0.14
C LYS A 88 -15.51 4.07 -0.39
N LEU A 89 -14.60 3.20 -0.82
CA LEU A 89 -13.23 3.57 -1.13
C LEU A 89 -13.17 4.58 -2.28
N LYS A 90 -13.95 4.38 -3.34
CA LYS A 90 -14.03 5.34 -4.46
C LYS A 90 -14.54 6.72 -4.03
N LYS A 91 -15.59 6.77 -3.20
CA LYS A 91 -16.10 8.04 -2.65
C LYS A 91 -15.04 8.78 -1.84
N ALA A 92 -14.33 8.07 -0.96
CA ALA A 92 -13.25 8.65 -0.18
C ALA A 92 -12.11 9.20 -1.08
N GLN A 93 -11.77 8.49 -2.16
CA GLN A 93 -10.80 8.94 -3.15
C GLN A 93 -11.26 10.23 -3.86
N ASP A 94 -12.52 10.30 -4.28
CA ASP A 94 -13.10 11.48 -4.92
C ASP A 94 -13.13 12.70 -4.00
N ASP A 95 -13.45 12.49 -2.72
CA ASP A 95 -13.45 13.57 -1.73
C ASP A 95 -12.04 14.10 -1.45
N ILE A 96 -11.04 13.21 -1.38
CA ILE A 96 -9.63 13.62 -1.29
C ILE A 96 -9.24 14.46 -2.52
N LEU A 97 -9.61 14.02 -3.73
CA LEU A 97 -9.32 14.76 -4.96
C LEU A 97 -9.97 16.16 -4.95
N ARG A 98 -11.20 16.28 -4.46
CA ARG A 98 -11.88 17.57 -4.30
C ARG A 98 -11.16 18.49 -3.32
N ILE A 99 -10.75 17.97 -2.17
CA ILE A 99 -10.01 18.74 -1.16
C ILE A 99 -8.67 19.22 -1.73
N LEU A 100 -7.93 18.34 -2.41
CA LEU A 100 -6.66 18.68 -3.04
C LEU A 100 -6.84 19.73 -4.13
N HIS A 101 -7.84 19.58 -4.99
CA HIS A 101 -8.14 20.56 -6.04
C HIS A 101 -8.51 21.93 -5.44
N PHE A 102 -9.30 21.95 -4.36
CA PHE A 102 -9.60 23.18 -3.64
C PHE A 102 -8.35 23.83 -3.06
N ARG A 103 -7.50 23.06 -2.36
CA ARG A 103 -6.23 23.55 -1.81
C ARG A 103 -5.31 24.14 -2.88
N TYR A 104 -5.15 23.44 -4.00
CA TYR A 104 -4.36 23.92 -5.14
C TYR A 104 -4.89 25.26 -5.70
N LYS A 105 -6.21 25.39 -5.82
CA LYS A 105 -6.84 26.63 -6.29
C LYS A 105 -6.60 27.81 -5.32
N GLN A 106 -6.61 27.56 -4.01
CA GLN A 106 -6.31 28.59 -3.01
C GLN A 106 -4.85 29.02 -3.08
N GLU A 107 -3.91 28.07 -3.13
CA GLU A 107 -2.48 28.36 -3.22
C GLU A 107 -2.14 29.19 -4.46
N LYS A 108 -2.81 28.91 -5.60
CA LYS A 108 -2.64 29.72 -6.82
C LYS A 108 -3.14 31.16 -6.65
N LYS A 109 -4.28 31.37 -5.99
CA LYS A 109 -4.82 32.71 -5.71
C LYS A 109 -3.90 33.48 -4.77
N GLU A 110 -3.46 32.84 -3.69
CA GLU A 110 -2.56 33.44 -2.70
C GLU A 110 -1.20 33.82 -3.32
N ASN A 111 -0.64 32.97 -4.19
CA ASN A 111 0.59 33.30 -4.93
C ASN A 111 0.38 34.44 -5.94
N GLN A 112 -0.78 34.54 -6.58
CA GLN A 112 -1.11 35.68 -7.45
C GLN A 112 -1.18 36.99 -6.65
N GLU A 113 -1.81 36.98 -5.49
CA GLU A 113 -1.92 38.15 -4.60
C GLU A 113 -0.55 38.59 -4.07
N LYS A 114 0.28 37.65 -3.59
CA LYS A 114 1.65 37.92 -3.13
C LYS A 114 2.53 38.51 -4.25
N ASN A 115 2.42 37.98 -5.47
CA ASN A 115 3.15 38.50 -6.62
C ASN A 115 2.66 39.88 -7.06
N GLY A 116 1.35 40.15 -6.99
CA GLY A 116 0.76 41.47 -7.23
C GLY A 116 1.20 42.51 -6.20
N LEU A 117 1.26 42.14 -4.92
CA LEU A 117 1.70 43.01 -3.84
C LEU A 117 3.20 43.31 -3.91
N ALA A 118 4.03 42.31 -4.24
CA ALA A 118 5.47 42.47 -4.43
C ALA A 118 5.80 43.39 -5.62
N SER A 119 5.06 43.27 -6.72
CA SER A 119 5.20 44.17 -7.88
C SER A 119 4.72 45.59 -7.59
N ALA A 120 3.66 45.78 -6.80
CA ALA A 120 3.24 47.10 -6.31
C ALA A 120 4.27 47.74 -5.36
N LYS A 121 4.88 46.95 -4.47
CA LYS A 121 5.91 47.42 -3.52
C LYS A 121 7.20 47.82 -4.23
N ARG A 122 7.61 47.10 -5.29
CA ARG A 122 8.73 47.49 -6.18
C ARG A 122 8.48 48.83 -6.90
N ARG A 123 7.26 49.07 -7.39
CA ARG A 123 6.89 50.35 -8.04
C ARG A 123 6.88 51.52 -7.06
N ARG A 124 6.55 51.30 -5.77
CA ARG A 124 6.63 52.32 -4.72
C ARG A 124 8.07 52.60 -4.27
N ALA A 125 8.91 51.57 -4.14
CA ALA A 125 10.33 51.75 -3.82
C ALA A 125 11.09 52.55 -4.89
N SER A 126 10.77 52.34 -6.18
CA SER A 126 11.31 53.15 -7.27
C SER A 126 10.83 54.61 -7.28
N ARG A 127 9.73 54.93 -6.58
CA ARG A 127 9.20 56.30 -6.44
C ARG A 127 9.69 57.01 -5.18
N HIS A 128 10.25 56.30 -4.21
CA HIS A 128 10.74 56.83 -2.94
C HIS A 128 12.27 56.83 -2.86
N GLY A 129 12.95 56.70 -4.01
CA GLY A 129 14.41 56.75 -4.16
C GLY A 129 14.94 58.07 -4.72
N THR A 130 14.18 59.17 -4.60
CA THR A 130 14.68 60.52 -4.87
C THR A 130 14.04 61.43 -3.85
N LEU A 131 14.81 62.37 -3.30
CA LEU A 131 14.52 63.24 -2.15
C LEU A 131 15.00 62.68 -0.80
N ASP A 132 16.32 62.52 -0.67
CA ASP A 132 17.09 63.18 0.39
C ASP A 132 18.57 62.93 0.16
N GLY A 133 19.35 64.01 -0.02
CA GLY A 133 20.79 63.95 -0.19
C GLY A 133 21.34 65.00 -1.15
N VAL A 134 21.40 66.26 -0.70
CA VAL A 134 22.45 67.17 -1.18
C VAL A 134 23.77 66.60 -0.66
N SER A 135 24.50 65.92 -1.55
CA SER A 135 25.84 65.41 -1.25
C SER A 135 26.88 66.45 -1.66
N ASP A 136 27.54 67.00 -0.65
CA ASP A 136 28.75 67.83 -0.73
C ASP A 136 29.83 67.19 -1.66
N PRO A 137 30.50 67.94 -2.58
CA PRO A 137 31.43 67.37 -3.56
C PRO A 137 32.77 66.85 -3.03
N ARG A 138 33.01 66.83 -1.71
CA ARG A 138 34.29 66.41 -1.12
C ARG A 138 34.19 65.13 -0.29
N GLN A 139 33.91 63.99 -0.92
CA GLN A 139 34.29 62.66 -0.39
C GLN A 139 34.17 61.60 -1.49
N ARG A 140 35.13 61.63 -2.42
CA ARG A 140 35.37 60.55 -3.38
C ARG A 140 36.68 59.88 -3.01
N VAL A 141 36.66 58.93 -2.08
CA VAL A 141 37.58 57.78 -2.03
C VAL A 141 37.14 56.81 -0.93
N ALA A 142 37.29 55.52 -1.21
CA ALA A 142 37.16 54.36 -0.32
C ALA A 142 35.74 53.79 -0.09
N ALA A 143 35.33 52.87 -0.96
CA ALA A 143 34.67 51.60 -0.58
C ALA A 143 34.52 50.67 -1.80
N SER A 144 35.64 50.34 -2.44
CA SER A 144 35.75 49.18 -3.32
C SER A 144 36.42 48.06 -2.53
N SER A 145 35.64 47.26 -1.81
CA SER A 145 35.95 45.86 -1.51
C SER A 145 34.89 45.28 -0.58
N VAL A 146 34.71 43.98 -0.67
CA VAL A 146 33.92 43.12 0.22
C VAL A 146 32.41 43.14 -0.06
N ASN A 147 32.00 42.38 -1.07
CA ASN A 147 30.84 41.47 -0.96
C ASN A 147 30.85 40.47 -2.12
N ALA A 148 31.75 39.49 -2.00
CA ALA A 148 31.88 38.37 -2.92
C ALA A 148 31.60 37.00 -2.25
N SER A 149 30.92 36.96 -1.10
CA SER A 149 30.83 35.72 -0.30
C SER A 149 29.43 35.27 0.16
N GLN A 150 28.33 35.86 -0.32
CA GLN A 150 26.96 35.45 0.08
C GLN A 150 26.13 34.79 -1.03
N GLY A 151 26.80 34.04 -1.92
CA GLY A 151 26.17 33.32 -3.03
C GLY A 151 26.03 31.80 -2.88
N GLN A 152 26.46 31.18 -1.77
CA GLN A 152 26.57 29.70 -1.70
C GLN A 152 25.75 29.00 -0.61
N ALA A 153 24.97 29.72 0.21
CA ALA A 153 24.28 29.10 1.35
C ALA A 153 22.87 28.55 1.07
N THR A 154 22.25 28.82 -0.10
CA THR A 154 20.83 28.48 -0.33
C THR A 154 20.57 27.23 -1.17
N GLU A 155 21.60 26.65 -1.80
CA GLU A 155 21.45 25.44 -2.63
C GLU A 155 21.45 24.14 -1.80
N ALA A 156 22.11 24.14 -0.63
CA ALA A 156 22.27 22.94 0.20
C ALA A 156 21.00 22.54 0.98
N GLN A 157 20.06 23.47 1.20
CA GLN A 157 18.85 23.20 1.99
C GLN A 157 17.67 22.67 1.17
N ARG A 158 17.70 22.74 -0.17
CA ARG A 158 16.62 22.23 -1.03
C ARG A 158 16.68 20.73 -1.35
N ARG A 159 17.79 20.05 -1.02
CA ARG A 159 17.95 18.61 -1.27
C ARG A 159 17.48 17.68 -0.15
N ARG A 160 17.07 18.21 1.02
CA ARG A 160 16.64 17.40 2.17
C ARG A 160 15.12 17.15 2.29
N SER A 161 14.29 17.64 1.37
CA SER A 161 12.83 17.49 1.44
C SER A 161 12.21 16.62 0.33
N ARG A 162 13.01 15.77 -0.33
CA ARG A 162 12.53 14.74 -1.26
C ARG A 162 13.23 13.42 -0.96
N VAL A 163 12.83 12.79 0.14
CA VAL A 163 12.85 11.32 0.34
C VAL A 163 11.56 10.97 1.04
#